data_AF-A0A8T5U744-F1
#
_entry.id   AF-A0A8T5U744-F1
#
_cell.length_a   1.000
_cell.length_b   1.000
_cell.length_c   1.000
_cell.angle_alpha   90.00
_cell.angle_beta   90.00
_cell.angle_gamma   90.00
#
_symmetry.space_group_name_H-M   'P 1'
#
loop_
_entity.id
_entity.type
_entity.pdbx_description
1 polymer ?
#
loop_
_entity_poly.entity_id
_entity_poly.type
_entity_poly.pdbx_seq_one_letter_code
_entity_poly.pdbx_strand_id
1 'polypeptide(L)' 'MEFGTDLGIGPNEIEKISPQITFITSNADIEAIALVSLEGYQIAFSALPQYQVDGDQFCGLASALLMT' A
#
# COMPACT_ATOMS: atom_id res chain seq x y z
N MET A 1 -4.20 18.82 -8.26
CA MET A 1 -4.72 18.16 -7.04
C MET A 1 -3.68 17.14 -6.64
N GLU A 2 -3.06 17.30 -5.48
CA GLU A 2 -2.08 16.33 -4.98
C GLU A 2 -2.84 15.13 -4.38
N PHE A 3 -2.56 13.94 -4.89
CA PHE A 3 -3.18 12.71 -4.43
C PHE A 3 -2.96 12.53 -2.91
N GLY A 4 -4.04 12.23 -2.15
CA GLY A 4 -3.98 12.02 -0.70
C GLY A 4 -4.43 13.17 0.20
N THR A 5 -4.67 14.38 -0.36
CA THR A 5 -5.12 15.53 0.47
C THR A 5 -6.48 15.30 1.14
N ASP A 6 -7.41 14.64 0.44
CA ASP A 6 -8.75 14.33 0.97
C ASP A 6 -8.74 13.20 2.04
N LEU A 7 -7.66 12.41 2.07
CA LEU A 7 -7.46 11.32 3.04
C LEU A 7 -6.66 11.79 4.28
N GLY A 8 -6.22 13.05 4.31
CA GLY A 8 -5.31 13.56 5.34
C GLY A 8 -3.90 12.94 5.28
N ILE A 9 -3.56 12.27 4.17
CA ILE A 9 -2.26 11.64 3.95
C ILE A 9 -1.50 12.50 2.95
N GLY A 10 -0.77 13.48 3.48
CA GLY A 10 0.13 14.31 2.69
C GLY A 10 1.44 13.60 2.35
N PRO A 11 2.29 14.21 1.51
CA PRO A 11 3.60 13.66 1.13
C PRO A 11 4.48 13.30 2.34
N ASN A 12 4.47 14.13 3.39
CA ASN A 12 5.22 13.89 4.62
C ASN A 12 4.76 12.64 5.39
N GLU A 13 3.49 12.28 5.26
CA GLU A 13 2.91 11.13 5.96
C GLU A 13 3.22 9.85 5.18
N ILE A 14 3.20 9.91 3.85
CA ILE A 14 3.65 8.82 2.97
C ILE A 14 5.12 8.46 3.24
N GLU A 15 5.98 9.47 3.41
CA GLU A 15 7.40 9.27 3.75
C GLU A 15 7.59 8.55 5.10
N LYS A 16 6.70 8.77 6.07
CA LYS A 16 6.75 8.09 7.38
C LYS A 16 6.18 6.68 7.34
N ILE A 17 5.16 6.45 6.52
CA ILE A 17 4.46 5.15 6.42
C ILE A 17 5.31 4.12 5.66
N SER A 18 5.96 4.54 4.59
CA SER A 18 6.77 3.66 3.72
C SER A 18 7.82 2.80 4.47
N PRO A 19 8.65 3.34 5.39
CA PRO A 19 9.57 2.52 6.16
C PRO A 19 8.86 1.61 7.17
N GLN A 20 7.70 2.00 7.70
CA GLN A 20 6.94 1.18 8.65
C GLN A 20 6.38 -0.08 7.97
N ILE A 21 5.78 0.05 6.79
CA ILE A 21 5.25 -1.12 6.05
C ILE A 21 6.38 -2.06 5.62
N THR A 22 7.55 -1.52 5.27
CA THR A 22 8.74 -2.32 4.95
C THR A 22 9.30 -3.03 6.17
N PHE A 23 9.26 -2.39 7.35
CA PHE A 23 9.63 -3.04 8.59
C PHE A 23 8.73 -4.25 8.88
N ILE A 24 7.42 -4.13 8.65
CA ILE A 24 6.48 -5.24 8.88
C ILE A 24 6.79 -6.41 7.94
N THR A 25 6.89 -6.18 6.62
CA THR A 25 7.19 -7.26 5.66
C THR A 25 8.54 -7.92 5.92
N SER A 26 9.50 -7.20 6.51
CA SER A 26 10.83 -7.73 6.82
C SER A 26 10.90 -8.50 8.16
N ASN A 27 9.93 -8.32 9.06
CA ASN A 27 9.98 -8.86 10.43
C ASN A 27 8.75 -9.71 10.81
N ALA A 28 7.79 -9.88 9.91
CA ALA A 28 6.64 -10.75 10.06
C ALA A 28 6.60 -11.75 8.90
N ASP A 29 5.88 -12.86 9.08
CA ASP A 29 5.57 -13.80 8.00
C ASP A 29 4.48 -13.21 7.09
N ILE A 30 4.82 -12.10 6.40
CA ILE A 30 3.95 -11.42 5.43
C ILE A 30 4.80 -11.04 4.21
N GLU A 31 4.45 -11.60 3.05
CA GLU A 31 5.23 -11.43 1.82
C GLU A 31 4.99 -10.09 1.12
N ALA A 32 3.80 -9.51 1.24
CA ALA A 32 3.47 -8.21 0.68
C ALA A 32 2.37 -7.49 1.48
N ILE A 33 2.49 -6.17 1.59
CA ILE A 33 1.52 -5.30 2.25
C ILE A 33 1.30 -4.07 1.37
N ALA A 34 0.04 -3.70 1.18
CA ALA A 34 -0.36 -2.44 0.58
C ALA A 34 -1.28 -1.66 1.51
N LEU A 35 -1.06 -0.35 1.58
CA LEU A 35 -2.05 0.61 2.02
C LEU A 35 -2.75 1.14 0.76
N VAL A 36 -4.05 0.94 0.69
CA VAL A 36 -4.85 1.22 -0.52
C VAL A 36 -6.08 2.05 -0.14
N SER A 37 -6.49 2.97 -1.01
CA SER A 37 -7.75 3.68 -0.85
C SER A 37 -8.94 2.75 -1.16
N LEU A 38 -10.16 3.14 -0.77
CA LEU A 38 -11.36 2.36 -1.09
C LEU A 38 -11.58 2.21 -2.61
N GLU A 39 -11.16 3.21 -3.38
CA GLU A 39 -11.21 3.26 -4.83
C GLU A 39 -10.10 2.44 -5.52
N GLY A 40 -9.18 1.85 -4.75
CA GLY A 40 -8.12 0.99 -5.28
C GLY A 40 -6.80 1.69 -5.58
N TYR A 41 -6.64 2.95 -5.19
CA TYR A 41 -5.39 3.66 -5.40
C TYR A 41 -4.32 3.25 -4.38
N GLN A 42 -3.11 2.95 -4.87
CA GLN A 42 -1.96 2.63 -4.03
C GLN A 42 -1.47 3.87 -3.26
N ILE A 43 -1.47 3.78 -1.93
CA ILE A 43 -0.93 4.82 -1.03
C ILE A 43 0.51 4.46 -0.62
N ALA A 44 0.74 3.20 -0.24
CA ALA A 44 2.07 2.69 0.07
C ALA A 44 2.11 1.18 -0.17
N PHE A 45 3.24 0.64 -0.62
CA PHE A 45 3.38 -0.78 -0.94
C PHE A 45 4.76 -1.28 -0.56
N SER A 46 4.83 -2.49 -0.03
CA SER A 46 6.07 -3.20 0.27
C SER A 46 5.88 -4.69 0.00
N ALA A 47 6.87 -5.31 -0.63
CA ALA A 47 6.92 -6.74 -0.84
C ALA A 47 8.34 -7.26 -0.65
N LEU A 48 8.45 -8.51 -0.19
CA LEU A 48 9.72 -9.20 -0.10
C LEU A 48 10.32 -9.39 -1.51
N PRO A 49 11.64 -9.25 -1.70
CA PRO A 49 12.26 -9.36 -3.03
C PRO A 49 11.97 -10.67 -3.77
N GLN A 50 11.79 -11.76 -3.03
CA GLN A 50 11.45 -13.07 -3.56
C GLN A 50 9.97 -13.23 -3.96
N TYR A 51 9.08 -12.33 -3.53
CA TYR A 51 7.66 -12.38 -3.81
C TYR A 51 7.30 -11.37 -4.91
N GLN A 52 7.26 -11.85 -6.15
CA GLN A 52 6.96 -11.01 -7.31
C GLN A 52 5.46 -10.78 -7.43
N VAL A 53 5.01 -9.64 -6.91
CA VAL A 53 3.65 -9.15 -7.10
C VAL A 53 3.70 -7.70 -7.57
N ASP A 54 2.82 -7.35 -8.50
CA ASP A 54 2.66 -5.98 -9.00
C ASP A 54 1.78 -5.20 -8.02
N GLY A 55 2.32 -4.09 -7.47
CA GLY A 55 1.65 -3.31 -6.42
C GLY A 55 0.33 -2.68 -6.89
N ASP A 56 0.29 -2.17 -8.12
CA ASP A 56 -0.90 -1.54 -8.69
C ASP A 56 -2.02 -2.56 -8.92
N GLN A 57 -1.71 -3.72 -9.50
CA GLN A 57 -2.66 -4.81 -9.67
C GLN A 57 -3.15 -5.35 -8.32
N PHE A 58 -2.26 -5.51 -7.34
CA PHE A 58 -2.61 -5.97 -6.00
C PHE A 58 -3.59 -5.03 -5.31
N CYS A 59 -3.34 -3.71 -5.39
CA CYS A 59 -4.24 -2.67 -4.87
C CYS A 59 -5.60 -2.67 -5.57
N GLY A 60 -5.61 -2.77 -6.91
CA GLY A 60 -6.84 -2.81 -7.69
C GLY A 60 -7.73 -4.02 -7.34
N LEU A 61 -7.11 -5.20 -7.16
CA LEU A 61 -7.83 -6.40 -6.74
C LEU A 61 -8.43 -6.27 -5.34
N ALA A 62 -7.67 -5.70 -4.39
CA ALA A 62 -8.12 -5.51 -3.02
C ALA A 62 -9.38 -4.62 -2.95
N SER A 63 -9.41 -3.52 -3.70
CA SER A 63 -10.60 -2.65 -3.79
C SER A 63 -11.79 -3.37 -4.43
N ALA A 64 -11.56 -4.11 -5.52
CA ALA A 64 -12.62 -4.87 -6.18
C ALA A 64 -13.28 -5.89 -5.25
N LEU A 65 -12.50 -6.55 -4.38
CA LEU A 65 -13.01 -7.50 -3.38
C LEU A 65 -13.83 -6.84 -2.27
N LEU A 66 -13.54 -5.58 -1.91
CA LEU A 66 -14.25 -4.86 -0.86
C LEU A 66 -15.56 -4.24 -1.35
N MET A 67 -15.73 -4.11 -2.67
CA MET A 67 -16.93 -3.56 -3.30
C MET A 67 -18.03 -4.60 -3.59
N THR A 68 -17.84 -5.85 -3.19
CA THR A 68 -18.86 -6.93 -3.31
C THR A 68 -19.69 -7.07 -2.05
#